data_AF-A0A848ZLT4-F1
#
_entry.id   AF-A0A848ZLT4-F1
#
_cell.length_a   1.000
_cell.length_b   1.000
_cell.length_c   1.000
_cell.angle_alpha   90.00
_cell.angle_beta   90.00
_cell.angle_gamma   90.00
#
_symmetry.space_group_name_H-M   'P 1'
#
loop_
_entity.id
_entity.type
_entity.pdbx_description
1 polymer ?
#
loop_
_entity_poly.entity_id
_entity_poly.type
_entity_poly.pdbx_seq_one_letter_code
_entity_poly.pdbx_strand_id
1 'polypeptide(L)'
;MSPKSPLEEKIILVVDDEPDVLETVGEILDMCLLYKAKSYEEGLEYLRGYTIDIAILDIMGVNGFELLKRSVDKGIPTVMLTAHALTPEALKKSMKLGAVTFLPKEKISDLQAFLEEVVLGGGKAIWVKFFDGLGSYFDKRFGPDWKEKDKFFRDFEEAMRGGTTNEA
;
A
#
# COMPACT_ATOMS: atom_id res chain seq x y z
N MET A 1 -3.82 -29.51 -8.52
CA MET A 1 -4.43 -28.17 -8.47
C MET A 1 -3.47 -27.31 -7.69
N SER A 2 -2.98 -26.22 -8.27
CA SER A 2 -2.21 -25.23 -7.51
C SER A 2 -3.09 -24.66 -6.40
N PRO A 3 -2.55 -24.33 -5.22
CA PRO A 3 -3.34 -23.66 -4.18
C PRO A 3 -3.93 -22.37 -4.75
N LYS A 4 -5.22 -22.15 -4.51
CA LYS A 4 -5.93 -20.91 -4.88
C LYS A 4 -5.31 -19.73 -4.14
N SER A 5 -5.10 -18.62 -4.84
CA SER A 5 -4.56 -17.40 -4.23
C SER A 5 -5.52 -16.89 -3.14
N PRO A 6 -5.03 -16.37 -2.00
CA PRO A 6 -5.88 -15.74 -0.99
C PRO A 6 -6.57 -14.46 -1.48
N LEU A 7 -6.21 -13.97 -2.68
CA LEU A 7 -6.84 -12.84 -3.34
C LEU A 7 -8.04 -13.21 -4.22
N GLU A 8 -8.30 -14.51 -4.45
CA GLU A 8 -9.41 -14.92 -5.30
C GLU A 8 -10.74 -14.36 -4.76
N GLU A 9 -11.52 -13.74 -5.66
CA GLU A 9 -12.81 -13.09 -5.36
C GLU A 9 -12.73 -11.85 -4.43
N LYS A 10 -11.54 -11.37 -4.06
CA LYS A 10 -11.40 -10.14 -3.28
C LYS A 10 -11.84 -8.92 -4.06
N ILE A 11 -12.54 -8.01 -3.38
CA ILE A 11 -13.00 -6.75 -3.96
C ILE A 11 -11.94 -5.68 -3.70
N ILE A 12 -11.27 -5.23 -4.76
CA ILE A 12 -10.15 -4.31 -4.67
C ILE A 12 -10.51 -3.01 -5.41
N LEU A 13 -10.32 -1.88 -4.73
CA LEU A 13 -10.40 -0.56 -5.34
C LEU A 13 -8.99 -0.10 -5.76
N VAL A 14 -8.84 0.35 -7.00
CA VAL A 14 -7.60 0.95 -7.53
C VAL A 14 -7.92 2.36 -7.98
N VAL A 15 -7.20 3.34 -7.47
CA VAL A 15 -7.36 4.76 -7.81
C VAL A 15 -6.04 5.34 -8.31
N ASP A 16 -5.98 5.67 -9.59
CA ASP A 16 -4.79 6.19 -10.27
C ASP A 16 -5.24 6.98 -11.51
N ASP A 17 -4.70 8.18 -11.74
CA ASP A 17 -5.06 8.99 -12.91
C ASP A 17 -4.41 8.51 -14.22
N GLU A 18 -3.47 7.57 -14.13
CA GLU A 18 -2.77 6.94 -15.26
C GLU A 18 -3.53 5.67 -15.73
N PRO A 19 -4.20 5.67 -16.90
CA PRO A 19 -5.03 4.54 -17.35
C PRO A 19 -4.24 3.24 -17.58
N ASP A 20 -2.97 3.36 -17.99
CA ASP A 20 -2.04 2.24 -18.19
C ASP A 20 -1.68 1.56 -16.85
N VAL A 21 -1.58 2.32 -15.76
CA VAL A 21 -1.42 1.73 -14.42
C VAL A 21 -2.68 0.96 -14.03
N LEU A 22 -3.87 1.53 -14.26
CA LEU A 22 -5.15 0.84 -14.00
C LEU A 22 -5.30 -0.44 -14.84
N GLU A 23 -4.83 -0.44 -16.10
CA GLU A 23 -4.78 -1.60 -16.97
C GLU A 23 -3.83 -2.67 -16.41
N THR A 24 -2.59 -2.28 -16.10
CA THR A 24 -1.54 -3.17 -15.56
C THR A 24 -1.98 -3.82 -14.24
N VAL A 25 -2.55 -3.07 -13.30
CA VAL A 25 -3.09 -3.65 -12.05
C VAL A 25 -4.24 -4.61 -12.36
N GLY A 26 -5.03 -4.32 -13.40
CA GLY A 26 -6.07 -5.20 -13.90
C GLY A 26 -5.57 -6.56 -14.36
N GLU A 27 -4.45 -6.58 -15.08
CA GLU A 27 -3.82 -7.80 -15.55
C GLU A 27 -3.17 -8.60 -14.41
N ILE A 28 -2.53 -7.92 -13.46
CA ILE A 28 -1.87 -8.55 -12.31
C ILE A 28 -2.88 -9.17 -11.33
N LEU A 29 -4.05 -8.53 -11.18
CA LEU A 29 -5.09 -8.93 -10.22
C LEU A 29 -6.33 -9.47 -10.93
N ASP A 30 -6.15 -10.20 -12.03
CA ASP A 30 -7.22 -10.76 -12.86
C ASP A 30 -8.12 -11.77 -12.11
N MET A 31 -7.62 -12.35 -11.02
CA MET A 31 -8.37 -13.22 -10.10
C MET A 31 -9.29 -12.46 -9.11
N CYS A 32 -9.20 -11.13 -9.07
CA CYS A 32 -9.94 -10.26 -8.15
C CYS A 32 -11.14 -9.56 -8.83
N LEU A 33 -12.04 -9.02 -8.02
CA LEU A 33 -13.08 -8.10 -8.47
C LEU A 33 -12.58 -6.66 -8.33
N LEU A 34 -12.29 -6.00 -9.46
CA LEU A 34 -11.66 -4.68 -9.45
C LEU A 34 -12.65 -3.53 -9.71
N TYR A 35 -12.69 -2.58 -8.78
CA TYR A 35 -13.16 -1.22 -9.04
C TYR A 35 -11.97 -0.36 -9.45
N LYS A 36 -12.06 0.27 -10.62
CA LYS A 36 -11.03 1.18 -11.13
C LYS A 36 -11.59 2.59 -11.15
N ALA A 37 -10.84 3.54 -10.61
CA ALA A 37 -11.18 4.95 -10.59
C ALA A 37 -10.00 5.77 -11.08
N LYS A 38 -10.27 6.79 -11.90
CA LYS A 38 -9.23 7.67 -12.44
C LYS A 38 -9.12 9.03 -11.75
N SER A 39 -9.94 9.25 -10.71
CA SER A 39 -10.00 10.53 -10.01
C SER A 39 -10.31 10.33 -8.53
N TYR A 40 -10.09 11.41 -7.77
CA TYR A 40 -10.48 11.50 -6.38
C TYR A 40 -11.98 11.24 -6.19
N GLU A 41 -12.82 11.84 -7.02
CA GLU A 41 -14.28 11.78 -6.92
C GLU A 41 -14.79 10.35 -7.14
N GLU A 42 -14.33 9.69 -8.21
CA GLU A 42 -14.68 8.30 -8.50
C GLU A 42 -14.23 7.37 -7.37
N GLY A 43 -12.98 7.52 -6.90
CA GLY A 43 -12.46 6.73 -5.79
C GLY A 43 -13.27 6.93 -4.50
N LEU A 44 -13.66 8.16 -4.20
CA LEU A 44 -14.47 8.49 -3.04
C LEU A 44 -15.90 7.94 -3.14
N GLU A 45 -16.49 7.91 -4.32
CA GLU A 45 -17.79 7.26 -4.56
C GLU A 45 -17.72 5.77 -4.26
N TYR A 46 -16.69 5.07 -4.74
CA TYR A 46 -16.50 3.65 -4.44
C TYR A 46 -16.34 3.40 -2.94
N LEU A 47 -15.49 4.19 -2.26
CA LEU A 47 -15.28 4.09 -0.81
C LEU A 47 -16.58 4.31 -0.02
N ARG A 48 -17.53 5.09 -0.53
CA ARG A 48 -18.81 5.37 0.14
C ARG A 48 -19.87 4.31 -0.12
N GLY A 49 -19.96 3.81 -1.35
CA GLY A 49 -21.08 2.99 -1.82
C GLY A 49 -20.85 1.49 -1.78
N TYR A 50 -19.60 1.03 -1.68
CA TYR A 50 -19.25 -0.38 -1.91
C TYR A 50 -18.45 -0.97 -0.75
N THR A 51 -18.57 -2.29 -0.62
CA THR A 51 -17.68 -3.07 0.24
C THR A 51 -16.37 -3.29 -0.50
N ILE A 52 -15.25 -2.97 0.14
CA ILE A 52 -13.91 -3.06 -0.41
C ILE A 52 -13.05 -3.81 0.59
N ASP A 53 -12.40 -4.88 0.15
CA ASP A 53 -11.45 -5.64 0.97
C ASP A 53 -10.11 -4.91 1.07
N ILE A 54 -9.63 -4.31 -0.03
CA ILE A 54 -8.34 -3.61 -0.12
C ILE A 54 -8.46 -2.39 -1.03
N ALA A 55 -7.82 -1.28 -0.67
CA ALA A 55 -7.64 -0.12 -1.54
C ALA A 55 -6.17 0.03 -1.98
N ILE A 56 -5.96 0.40 -3.23
CA ILE A 56 -4.67 0.71 -3.85
C ILE A 56 -4.77 2.13 -4.40
N LEU A 57 -3.95 3.04 -3.90
CA LEU A 57 -4.09 4.47 -4.16
C LEU A 57 -2.78 5.07 -4.65
N ASP A 58 -2.80 5.79 -5.79
CA ASP A 58 -1.74 6.75 -6.09
C ASP A 58 -1.86 7.98 -5.18
N ILE A 59 -0.73 8.65 -4.95
CA ILE A 59 -0.63 9.85 -4.12
C ILE A 59 -0.94 11.10 -4.94
N MET A 60 -0.32 11.25 -6.12
CA MET A 60 -0.49 12.42 -6.97
C MET A 60 -1.59 12.17 -8.00
N GLY A 61 -2.11 13.24 -8.62
CA GLY A 61 -3.23 13.17 -9.55
C GLY A 61 -4.61 13.00 -8.88
N VAL A 62 -4.72 12.13 -7.88
CA VAL A 62 -6.00 11.70 -7.28
C VAL A 62 -6.21 12.09 -5.82
N ASN A 63 -5.35 12.97 -5.27
CA ASN A 63 -5.37 13.36 -3.85
C ASN A 63 -5.34 12.13 -2.91
N GLY A 64 -4.36 11.25 -3.13
CA GLY A 64 -4.29 9.94 -2.49
C GLY A 64 -4.23 9.95 -0.97
N PHE A 65 -3.63 10.99 -0.36
CA PHE A 65 -3.58 11.07 1.10
C PHE A 65 -4.96 11.30 1.73
N GLU A 66 -5.85 12.03 1.06
CA GLU A 66 -7.21 12.19 1.54
C GLU A 66 -8.00 10.90 1.34
N LEU A 67 -7.84 10.22 0.20
CA LEU A 67 -8.44 8.89 -0.02
C LEU A 67 -7.96 7.87 1.02
N LEU A 68 -6.66 7.84 1.32
CA LEU A 68 -6.06 6.99 2.36
C LEU A 68 -6.72 7.23 3.71
N LYS A 69 -6.90 8.49 4.09
CA LYS A 69 -7.57 8.81 5.35
C LYS A 69 -9.00 8.24 5.37
N ARG A 70 -9.75 8.42 4.29
CA ARG A 70 -11.14 7.92 4.19
C ARG A 70 -11.23 6.40 4.19
N SER A 71 -10.30 5.71 3.54
CA SER A 71 -10.28 4.24 3.51
C SER A 71 -9.88 3.67 4.87
N VAL A 72 -8.88 4.25 5.53
CA VAL A 72 -8.44 3.86 6.88
C VAL A 72 -9.52 4.14 7.92
N ASP A 73 -10.21 5.29 7.85
CA ASP A 73 -11.35 5.60 8.75
C ASP A 73 -12.49 4.57 8.62
N LYS A 74 -12.58 3.86 7.48
CA LYS A 74 -13.51 2.76 7.23
C LYS A 74 -12.95 1.38 7.60
N GLY A 75 -11.71 1.31 8.07
CA GLY A 75 -11.03 0.06 8.39
C GLY A 75 -10.58 -0.73 7.16
N ILE A 76 -10.46 -0.10 5.99
CA ILE A 76 -10.03 -0.75 4.74
C ILE A 76 -8.49 -0.76 4.68
N PRO A 77 -7.84 -1.94 4.64
CA PRO A 77 -6.42 -2.06 4.36
C PRO A 77 -6.04 -1.32 3.07
N THR A 78 -5.09 -0.39 3.16
CA THR A 78 -4.78 0.52 2.03
C THR A 78 -3.30 0.54 1.72
N VAL A 79 -2.98 0.25 0.45
CA VAL A 79 -1.63 0.28 -0.12
C VAL A 79 -1.45 1.56 -0.92
N MET A 80 -0.34 2.26 -0.71
CA MET A 80 0.04 3.38 -1.57
C MET A 80 0.87 2.86 -2.75
N LEU A 81 0.49 3.19 -3.98
CA LEU A 81 1.19 2.79 -5.21
C LEU A 81 1.59 4.04 -6.00
N THR A 82 2.86 4.46 -5.96
CA THR A 82 3.26 5.74 -6.60
C THR A 82 4.65 5.67 -7.24
N ALA A 83 4.84 6.40 -8.34
CA ALA A 83 6.16 6.63 -8.95
C ALA A 83 6.76 7.97 -8.52
N HIS A 84 5.90 8.99 -8.46
CA HIS A 84 6.37 10.37 -8.45
C HIS A 84 6.51 10.92 -7.02
N ALA A 85 5.67 10.48 -6.07
CA ALA A 85 5.75 10.90 -4.68
C ALA A 85 6.65 9.99 -3.83
N LEU A 86 7.73 9.48 -4.42
CA LEU A 86 8.74 8.67 -3.75
C LEU A 86 9.70 9.56 -2.96
N THR A 87 9.26 10.03 -1.79
CA THR A 87 10.12 10.78 -0.84
C THR A 87 9.97 10.25 0.59
N PRO A 88 10.96 10.49 1.48
CA PRO A 88 10.84 10.13 2.90
C PRO A 88 9.62 10.75 3.57
N GLU A 89 9.25 11.98 3.22
CA GLU A 89 8.10 12.68 3.81
C GLU A 89 6.77 12.02 3.41
N ALA A 90 6.64 11.63 2.14
CA ALA A 90 5.46 10.95 1.64
C ALA A 90 5.30 9.55 2.25
N LEU A 91 6.41 8.82 2.37
CA LEU A 91 6.44 7.51 3.05
C LEU A 91 6.03 7.64 4.52
N LYS A 92 6.62 8.59 5.25
CA LYS A 92 6.27 8.89 6.64
C LYS A 92 4.81 9.26 6.79
N LYS A 93 4.30 10.12 5.91
CA LYS A 93 2.90 10.54 5.93
C LYS A 93 1.97 9.35 5.70
N SER A 94 2.30 8.45 4.78
CA SER A 94 1.54 7.23 4.52
C SER A 94 1.48 6.32 5.76
N MET A 95 2.61 6.11 6.44
CA MET A 95 2.68 5.35 7.70
C MET A 95 1.79 5.98 8.78
N LYS A 96 1.91 7.30 8.99
CA LYS A 96 1.14 8.03 10.01
C LYS A 96 -0.37 8.01 9.76
N LEU A 97 -0.78 7.97 8.49
CA LEU A 97 -2.18 7.91 8.09
C LEU A 97 -2.75 6.49 8.10
N GLY A 98 -1.95 5.47 8.42
CA GLY A 98 -2.42 4.09 8.59
C GLY A 98 -2.39 3.24 7.33
N ALA A 99 -1.62 3.62 6.30
CA ALA A 99 -1.38 2.72 5.17
C ALA A 99 -0.75 1.41 5.65
N VAL A 100 -1.13 0.29 5.04
CA VAL A 100 -0.58 -1.02 5.39
C VAL A 100 0.82 -1.19 4.83
N THR A 101 1.09 -0.60 3.66
CA THR A 101 2.41 -0.53 3.04
C THR A 101 2.44 0.52 1.94
N PHE A 102 3.60 0.67 1.33
CA PHE A 102 3.88 1.57 0.23
C PHE A 102 4.67 0.79 -0.84
N LEU A 103 4.25 0.85 -2.09
CA LEU A 103 4.89 0.18 -3.22
C LEU A 103 5.26 1.21 -4.31
N PRO A 104 6.54 1.32 -4.70
CA PRO A 104 6.89 2.08 -5.91
C PRO A 104 6.24 1.47 -7.15
N LYS A 105 5.73 2.28 -8.09
CA LYS A 105 5.19 1.76 -9.37
C LYS A 105 6.24 0.96 -10.16
N GLU A 106 7.54 1.23 -9.98
CA GLU A 106 8.66 0.42 -10.52
C GLU A 106 8.67 -1.04 -10.01
N LYS A 107 7.93 -1.33 -8.94
CA LYS A 107 7.77 -2.64 -8.30
C LYS A 107 6.35 -3.18 -8.42
N ILE A 108 5.54 -2.65 -9.34
CA ILE A 108 4.15 -3.06 -9.53
C ILE A 108 4.00 -4.54 -9.86
N SER A 109 5.00 -5.17 -10.49
CA SER A 109 5.02 -6.62 -10.74
C SER A 109 4.94 -7.47 -9.47
N ASP A 110 5.38 -6.92 -8.33
CA ASP A 110 5.38 -7.61 -7.04
C ASP A 110 4.05 -7.41 -6.29
N LEU A 111 3.13 -6.60 -6.84
CA LEU A 111 1.89 -6.18 -6.18
C LEU A 111 1.05 -7.36 -5.69
N GLN A 112 0.85 -8.40 -6.51
CA GLN A 112 0.09 -9.58 -6.11
C GLN A 112 0.65 -10.19 -4.83
N ALA A 113 1.97 -10.45 -4.78
CA ALA A 113 2.62 -11.06 -3.63
C ALA A 113 2.45 -10.19 -2.37
N PHE A 114 2.59 -8.87 -2.50
CA PHE A 114 2.36 -7.94 -1.39
C PHE A 114 0.92 -8.00 -0.86
N LEU A 115 -0.08 -8.04 -1.75
CA LEU A 115 -1.48 -8.10 -1.35
C LEU A 115 -1.86 -9.44 -0.71
N GLU A 116 -1.32 -10.55 -1.22
CA GLU A 116 -1.51 -11.88 -0.62
C GLU A 116 -1.03 -11.87 0.84
N GLU A 117 0.10 -11.23 1.11
CA GLU A 117 0.61 -11.07 2.48
C GLU A 117 -0.28 -10.17 3.34
N VAL A 118 -0.87 -9.11 2.78
CA VAL A 118 -1.84 -8.25 3.49
C VAL A 118 -3.04 -9.07 3.92
N VAL A 119 -3.58 -9.90 3.03
CA VAL A 119 -4.71 -10.77 3.37
C VAL A 119 -4.32 -11.80 4.43
N LEU A 120 -3.19 -12.50 4.26
CA LEU A 120 -2.72 -13.52 5.20
C LEU A 120 -2.37 -12.94 6.58
N GLY A 121 -1.90 -11.69 6.63
CA GLY A 121 -1.64 -10.93 7.85
C GLY A 121 -2.88 -10.34 8.52
N GLY A 122 -4.09 -10.58 7.97
CA GLY A 122 -5.34 -10.06 8.50
C GLY A 122 -5.52 -8.55 8.31
N GLY A 123 -4.96 -7.99 7.22
CA GLY A 123 -5.04 -6.56 6.90
C GLY A 123 -4.12 -5.67 7.74
N LYS A 124 -3.23 -6.26 8.54
CA LYS A 124 -2.27 -5.50 9.37
C LYS A 124 -1.16 -4.91 8.50
N ALA A 125 -0.56 -3.83 9.00
CA ALA A 125 0.52 -3.16 8.31
C ALA A 125 1.78 -4.05 8.22
N ILE A 126 2.39 -4.09 7.03
CA ILE A 126 3.54 -4.98 6.70
C ILE A 126 4.82 -4.16 6.50
N TRP A 127 5.04 -3.16 7.35
CA TRP A 127 6.19 -2.27 7.23
C TRP A 127 7.54 -2.95 7.49
N VAL A 128 7.57 -4.02 8.27
CA VAL A 128 8.82 -4.78 8.52
C VAL A 128 9.37 -5.35 7.20
N LYS A 129 8.53 -6.02 6.41
CA LYS A 129 8.95 -6.55 5.11
C LYS A 129 9.24 -5.47 4.09
N PHE A 130 8.54 -4.32 4.16
CA PHE A 130 8.92 -3.15 3.40
C PHE A 130 10.38 -2.76 3.71
N PHE A 131 10.77 -2.65 4.98
CA PHE A 131 12.14 -2.30 5.34
C PHE A 131 13.16 -3.38 4.98
N ASP A 132 12.79 -4.67 5.03
CA ASP A 132 13.69 -5.77 4.66
C ASP A 132 13.86 -5.94 3.14
N GLY A 133 12.78 -5.82 2.36
CA GLY A 133 12.76 -6.08 0.92
C GLY A 133 12.92 -4.83 0.05
N LEU A 134 12.23 -3.74 0.41
CA LEU A 134 12.28 -2.46 -0.31
C LEU A 134 13.27 -1.48 0.32
N GLY A 135 13.79 -1.75 1.52
CA GLY A 135 14.79 -0.90 2.17
C GLY A 135 15.98 -0.58 1.26
N SER A 136 16.57 -1.60 0.64
CA SER A 136 17.70 -1.42 -0.29
C SER A 136 17.37 -0.56 -1.52
N TYR A 137 16.11 -0.57 -1.99
CA TYR A 137 15.64 0.31 -3.07
C TYR A 137 15.63 1.77 -2.60
N PHE A 138 15.08 2.01 -1.41
CA PHE A 138 15.00 3.36 -0.84
C PHE A 138 16.36 3.87 -0.34
N ASP A 139 17.26 3.00 0.13
CA ASP A 139 18.63 3.37 0.50
C ASP A 139 19.40 3.90 -0.71
N LYS A 140 19.23 3.29 -1.88
CA LYS A 140 19.82 3.80 -3.13
C LYS A 140 19.22 5.14 -3.55
N ARG A 141 17.93 5.35 -3.29
CA ARG A 141 17.18 6.54 -3.74
C ARG A 141 17.35 7.74 -2.79
N PHE A 142 17.37 7.50 -1.48
CA PHE A 142 17.38 8.53 -0.44
C PHE A 142 18.74 8.66 0.28
N GLY A 143 19.65 7.72 0.02
CA GLY A 143 20.91 7.56 0.75
C GLY A 143 20.76 6.58 1.92
N PRO A 144 21.76 5.74 2.23
CA PRO A 144 21.63 4.59 3.13
C PRO A 144 21.30 4.94 4.59
N ASP A 145 21.46 6.19 4.99
CA ASP A 145 21.24 6.69 6.35
C ASP A 145 19.91 7.46 6.50
N TRP A 146 19.03 7.44 5.48
CA TRP A 146 17.77 8.18 5.48
C TRP A 146 16.85 7.81 6.66
N LYS A 147 16.88 6.54 7.08
CA LYS A 147 16.13 6.06 8.25
C LYS A 147 16.73 6.59 9.55
N GLU A 148 18.06 6.60 9.66
CA GLU A 148 18.77 7.03 10.87
C GLU A 148 18.72 8.54 11.10
N LYS A 149 18.69 9.30 10.00
CA LYS A 149 18.57 10.76 10.01
C LYS A 149 17.22 11.26 10.52
N ASP A 150 16.21 10.39 10.54
CA ASP A 150 14.87 10.76 10.96
C ASP A 150 14.39 9.96 12.16
N LYS A 151 14.18 10.68 13.28
CA LYS A 151 13.72 10.06 14.53
C LYS A 151 12.45 9.23 14.35
N PHE A 152 11.52 9.64 13.49
CA PHE A 152 10.29 8.88 13.29
C PHE A 152 10.58 7.50 12.67
N PHE A 153 11.43 7.43 11.64
CA PHE A 153 11.71 6.16 10.97
C PHE A 153 12.44 5.19 11.90
N ARG A 154 13.41 5.68 12.68
CA ARG A 154 14.07 4.87 13.71
C ARG A 154 13.08 4.32 14.73
N ASP A 155 12.32 5.19 15.37
CA ASP A 155 11.38 4.80 16.43
C ASP A 155 10.30 3.83 15.88
N PHE A 156 9.83 4.07 14.65
CA PHE A 156 8.81 3.23 14.01
C PHE A 156 9.36 1.85 13.63
N GLU A 157 10.56 1.79 13.03
CA GLU A 157 11.21 0.52 12.71
C GLU A 157 11.51 -0.29 13.98
N GLU A 158 12.03 0.36 15.03
CA GLU A 158 12.26 -0.26 16.34
C GLU A 158 10.97 -0.78 16.97
N ALA A 159 9.88 0.00 16.96
CA ALA A 159 8.60 -0.44 17.51
C ALA A 159 8.03 -1.66 16.76
N MET A 160 8.12 -1.66 15.43
CA MET A 160 7.65 -2.77 14.60
C MET A 160 8.48 -4.04 14.79
N ARG A 161 9.79 -3.94 14.99
CA ARG A 161 10.69 -5.08 15.26
C ARG A 161 10.68 -5.53 16.73
N GLY A 162 10.47 -4.60 17.66
CA GLY A 162 10.41 -4.85 19.10
C GLY A 162 9.10 -5.49 19.57
N GLY A 163 8.02 -5.32 18.80
CA GLY A 163 6.72 -5.98 19.04
C GLY A 163 6.72 -7.50 18.88
N THR A 164 7.81 -8.10 18.39
CA THR A 164 7.98 -9.57 18.27
C THR A 164 8.44 -10.26 19.56
N THR A 165 8.53 -9.54 20.69
CA THR A 165 8.95 -10.09 22.00
C THR A 165 8.06 -9.58 23.13
N ASN A 166 6.88 -10.19 23.30
CA ASN A 166 6.31 -10.66 24.58
C ASN A 166 4.84 -11.05 24.39
N GLU A 167 4.62 -12.32 24.06
CA GLU A 167 3.54 -13.10 24.68
C GLU A 167 4.20 -14.39 25.17
N ALA A 168 4.57 -14.38 26.45
CA ALA A 168 4.96 -15.54 27.24
C ALA A 168 3.98 -15.64 28.41
#